data_AF-A0A178VC63-F1
#
_entry.id   AF-A0A178VC63-F1
#
_cell.length_a   1.000
_cell.length_b   1.000
_cell.length_c   1.000
_cell.angle_alpha   90.00
_cell.angle_beta   90.00
_cell.angle_gamma   90.00
#
_symmetry.space_group_name_H-M   'P 1'
#
loop_
_entity.id
_entity.type
_entity.pdbx_description
1 polymer ?
#
loop_
_entity_poly.entity_id
_entity_poly.type
_entity_poly.pdbx_seq_one_letter_code
_entity_poly.pdbx_strand_id
1 'polypeptide(L)'
;MLRMSYFETATKLSESSNIMDLVDIDIFREAKKVIDALKNREVASALTWCADNKTRLKKSKSKFEFQLRLQEFIELVRVDTAESYKKAIQYARKHLASWGTTHMKELQHVLATLAFKSTTECSKYKVLFELRQWDVLVDQFKQEFCKLYGMTMEPLLNIYLQAGLSALKTPYGLEEGCTKEDPLSQENFRKLALPLPFSKQHHSKLVCYISKELMDTENPPQVLPNGYVYSTKALKEMAEKNGGKITCPRTGLVCNYTELVKAYIS
;
A
#
# COMPACT_ATOMS: atom_id res chain seq x y z
N MET A 1 -11.70 17.34 -0.65
CA MET A 1 -12.18 18.37 -1.60
C MET A 1 -11.07 18.92 -2.47
N LEU A 2 -10.01 19.51 -1.89
CA LEU A 2 -8.87 20.05 -2.67
C LEU A 2 -8.19 19.02 -3.60
N ARG A 3 -7.99 17.79 -3.13
CA ARG A 3 -7.47 16.68 -3.96
C ARG A 3 -8.33 16.35 -5.19
N MET A 4 -9.63 16.63 -5.13
CA MET A 4 -10.58 16.42 -6.23
C MET A 4 -10.79 17.70 -7.06
N SER A 5 -9.95 18.72 -6.85
CA SER A 5 -10.03 20.02 -7.50
C SER A 5 -11.29 20.85 -7.18
N TYR A 6 -11.99 20.54 -6.09
CA TYR A 6 -13.13 21.34 -5.60
C TYR A 6 -12.64 22.50 -4.73
N PHE A 7 -11.92 23.44 -5.35
CA PHE A 7 -11.28 24.56 -4.66
C PHE A 7 -12.29 25.55 -4.09
N GLU A 8 -13.25 26.01 -4.90
CA GLU A 8 -14.24 26.99 -4.46
C GLU A 8 -15.05 26.49 -3.27
N THR A 9 -15.50 25.24 -3.32
CA THR A 9 -16.24 24.63 -2.23
C THR A 9 -15.36 24.43 -1.00
N ALA A 10 -14.09 24.04 -1.17
CA ALA A 10 -13.14 23.92 -0.07
C ALA A 10 -12.85 25.28 0.58
N THR A 11 -12.67 26.34 -0.20
CA THR A 11 -12.44 27.70 0.28
C THR A 11 -13.66 28.20 1.08
N LYS A 12 -14.86 28.13 0.50
CA LYS A 12 -16.10 28.52 1.19
C LYS A 12 -16.31 27.77 2.50
N LEU A 13 -16.06 26.45 2.51
CA LEU A 13 -16.16 25.64 3.73
C LEU A 13 -15.11 26.04 4.78
N SER A 14 -13.89 26.36 4.33
CA SER A 14 -12.81 26.75 5.23
C SER A 14 -13.08 28.11 5.88
N GLU A 15 -13.63 29.06 5.11
CA GLU A 15 -14.09 30.36 5.59
C GLU A 15 -15.26 30.22 6.57
N SER A 16 -16.32 29.49 6.20
CA SER A 16 -17.51 29.34 7.04
C SER A 16 -17.23 28.62 8.36
N SER A 17 -16.23 27.75 8.38
CA SER A 17 -15.86 26.95 9.56
C SER A 17 -14.68 27.56 10.33
N ASN A 18 -14.13 28.69 9.89
CA ASN A 18 -12.98 29.36 10.47
C ASN A 18 -11.73 28.46 10.63
N ILE A 19 -11.42 27.67 9.59
CA ILE A 19 -10.28 26.73 9.55
C ILE A 19 -9.29 27.05 8.44
N MET A 20 -9.29 28.26 7.88
CA MET A 20 -8.41 28.60 6.76
C MET A 20 -6.92 28.34 7.05
N ASP A 21 -6.47 28.62 8.27
CA ASP A 21 -5.08 28.42 8.69
C ASP A 21 -4.67 26.93 8.78
N LEU A 22 -5.65 26.01 8.71
CA LEU A 22 -5.43 24.56 8.76
C LEU A 22 -5.46 23.91 7.37
N VAL A 23 -5.62 24.70 6.30
CA VAL A 23 -5.82 24.19 4.94
C VAL A 23 -4.78 24.76 3.98
N ASP A 24 -3.96 23.89 3.41
CA ASP A 24 -2.92 24.25 2.45
C ASP A 24 -3.45 24.53 1.02
N ILE A 25 -4.39 25.47 0.87
CA ILE A 25 -5.08 25.74 -0.41
C ILE A 25 -4.09 26.05 -1.54
N ASP A 26 -3.07 26.85 -1.27
CA ASP A 26 -2.10 27.30 -2.28
C ASP A 26 -1.23 26.16 -2.82
N ILE A 27 -0.86 25.22 -1.95
CA ILE A 27 -0.11 24.02 -2.34
C ILE A 27 -0.91 23.17 -3.34
N PHE A 28 -2.22 23.00 -3.09
CA PHE A 28 -3.09 22.30 -4.03
C PHE A 28 -3.38 23.10 -5.30
N ARG A 29 -3.37 24.44 -5.24
CA ARG A 29 -3.55 25.30 -6.42
C ARG A 29 -2.38 25.13 -7.40
N GLU A 30 -1.15 25.09 -6.89
CA GLU A 30 0.04 24.79 -7.70
C GLU A 30 -0.07 23.39 -8.33
N ALA A 31 -0.48 22.39 -7.54
CA ALA A 31 -0.70 21.03 -8.04
C ALA A 31 -1.72 20.98 -9.18
N LYS A 32 -2.85 21.71 -9.03
CA LYS A 32 -3.86 21.81 -10.09
C LYS A 32 -3.29 22.41 -11.37
N LYS A 33 -2.51 23.50 -11.27
CA LYS A 33 -1.87 24.12 -12.44
C LYS A 33 -1.01 23.10 -13.21
N VAL A 34 -0.23 22.28 -12.49
CA VAL A 34 0.58 21.24 -13.11
C VAL A 34 -0.28 20.14 -13.73
N ILE A 35 -1.32 19.66 -13.03
CA ILE A 35 -2.24 18.62 -13.52
C ILE A 35 -2.96 19.08 -14.78
N ASP A 36 -3.49 20.30 -14.78
CA ASP A 36 -4.23 20.86 -15.92
C ASP A 36 -3.30 21.06 -17.13
N ALA A 37 -2.07 21.53 -16.91
CA ALA A 37 -1.05 21.63 -17.96
C ALA A 37 -0.72 20.25 -18.57
N LEU A 38 -0.51 19.22 -17.74
CA LEU A 38 -0.24 17.86 -18.23
C LEU A 38 -1.43 17.29 -19.01
N LYS A 39 -2.67 17.54 -18.58
CA LYS A 39 -3.87 17.15 -19.35
C LYS A 39 -3.95 17.86 -20.70
N ASN A 40 -3.48 19.11 -20.76
CA ASN A 40 -3.35 19.89 -22.00
C ASN A 40 -2.10 19.55 -22.81
N ARG A 41 -1.35 18.51 -22.41
CA ARG A 41 -0.12 18.02 -23.07
C ARG A 41 1.04 19.01 -23.02
N GLU A 42 1.12 19.77 -21.95
CA GLU A 42 2.20 20.71 -21.68
C GLU A 42 3.05 20.25 -20.49
N VAL A 43 4.33 20.02 -20.72
CA VAL A 43 5.28 19.60 -19.66
C VAL A 43 5.91 20.77 -18.90
N ALA A 44 5.81 22.00 -19.41
CA ALA A 44 6.56 23.14 -18.90
C ALA A 44 6.31 23.38 -17.40
N SER A 45 5.05 23.46 -16.99
CA SER A 45 4.66 23.63 -15.58
C SER A 45 5.18 22.50 -14.69
N ALA A 46 5.14 21.26 -15.17
CA ALA A 46 5.62 20.09 -14.42
C ALA A 46 7.15 20.07 -14.28
N LEU A 47 7.87 20.53 -15.31
CA LEU A 47 9.33 20.67 -15.28
C LEU A 47 9.78 21.81 -14.36
N THR A 48 9.06 22.93 -14.34
CA THR A 48 9.29 24.00 -13.36
C THR A 48 9.11 23.48 -11.94
N TRP A 49 8.01 22.76 -11.67
CA TRP A 49 7.80 22.12 -10.37
C TRP A 49 8.92 21.14 -9.99
N CYS A 50 9.42 20.36 -10.95
CA CYS A 50 10.59 19.50 -10.74
C CYS A 50 11.85 20.29 -10.36
N ALA A 51 12.08 21.44 -10.99
CA ALA A 51 13.22 22.30 -10.69
C ALA A 51 13.13 22.89 -9.27
N ASP A 52 11.96 23.38 -8.89
CA ASP A 52 11.69 23.97 -7.57
C ASP A 52 11.84 22.92 -6.45
N ASN A 53 11.51 21.66 -6.74
CA ASN A 53 11.54 20.56 -5.78
C ASN A 53 12.76 19.60 -5.94
N LYS A 54 13.76 20.00 -6.73
CA LYS A 54 14.87 19.14 -7.20
C LYS A 54 15.60 18.39 -6.08
N THR A 55 15.88 19.05 -4.96
CA THR A 55 16.62 18.43 -3.83
C THR A 55 15.82 17.32 -3.17
N ARG A 56 14.51 17.52 -2.99
CA ARG A 56 13.57 16.55 -2.39
C ARG A 56 13.33 15.38 -3.33
N LEU A 57 13.13 15.66 -4.62
CA LEU A 57 12.95 14.62 -5.65
C LEU A 57 14.21 13.75 -5.82
N LYS A 58 15.41 14.33 -5.70
CA LYS A 58 16.67 13.56 -5.69
C LYS A 58 16.76 12.64 -4.47
N LYS A 59 16.39 13.12 -3.28
CA LYS A 59 16.38 12.28 -2.06
C LYS A 59 15.38 11.12 -2.17
N SER A 60 14.22 11.35 -2.78
CA SER A 60 13.21 10.31 -3.00
C SER A 60 13.51 9.38 -4.18
N LYS A 61 14.62 9.61 -4.92
CA LYS A 61 15.02 8.93 -6.16
C LYS A 61 13.89 8.92 -7.20
N SER A 62 13.14 10.01 -7.30
CA SER A 62 12.03 10.13 -8.25
C SER A 62 12.53 10.05 -9.69
N LYS A 63 11.79 9.33 -10.53
CA LYS A 63 12.00 9.26 -11.98
C LYS A 63 11.10 10.25 -12.76
N PHE A 64 10.33 11.09 -12.07
CA PHE A 64 9.29 11.88 -12.70
C PHE A 64 9.83 12.90 -13.72
N GLU A 65 10.89 13.64 -13.37
CA GLU A 65 11.55 14.57 -14.32
C GLU A 65 12.01 13.82 -15.57
N PHE A 66 12.58 12.63 -15.41
CA PHE A 66 13.04 11.81 -16.53
C PHE A 66 11.87 11.40 -17.45
N GLN A 67 10.75 10.94 -16.88
CA GLN A 67 9.56 10.57 -17.65
C GLN A 67 8.95 11.77 -18.41
N LEU A 68 8.92 12.96 -17.81
CA LEU A 68 8.48 14.18 -18.49
C LEU A 68 9.37 14.51 -19.69
N ARG A 69 10.69 14.41 -19.53
CA ARG A 69 11.66 14.66 -20.62
C ARG A 69 11.54 13.64 -21.76
N LEU A 70 11.23 12.38 -21.44
CA LEU A 70 10.93 11.37 -22.44
C LEU A 70 9.66 11.70 -23.21
N GLN A 71 8.58 12.10 -22.51
CA GLN A 71 7.34 12.48 -23.18
C GLN A 71 7.52 13.70 -24.09
N GLU A 72 8.24 14.73 -23.64
CA GLU A 72 8.56 15.91 -24.46
C GLU A 72 9.32 15.50 -25.73
N PHE A 73 10.27 14.57 -25.62
CA PHE A 73 10.95 14.01 -26.79
C PHE A 73 9.99 13.26 -27.73
N ILE A 74 9.09 12.42 -27.20
CA ILE A 74 8.12 11.67 -28.00
C ILE A 74 7.20 12.63 -28.77
N GLU A 75 6.76 13.73 -28.15
CA GLU A 75 5.94 14.74 -28.83
C GLU A 75 6.70 15.47 -29.94
N LEU A 76 8.00 15.73 -29.79
CA LEU A 76 8.83 16.25 -30.89
C LEU A 76 8.92 15.27 -32.06
N VAL A 77 9.00 13.98 -31.77
CA VAL A 77 9.00 12.91 -32.79
C VAL A 77 7.63 12.77 -33.45
N ARG A 78 6.53 12.94 -32.69
CA ARG A 78 5.15 12.79 -33.19
C ARG A 78 4.83 13.69 -34.38
N VAL A 79 5.46 14.87 -34.47
CA VAL A 79 5.25 15.85 -35.55
C VAL A 79 5.67 15.31 -36.93
N ASP A 80 6.57 14.32 -37.00
CA ASP A 80 7.02 13.65 -38.23
C ASP A 80 7.55 14.59 -39.34
N THR A 81 8.39 15.58 -38.99
CA THR A 81 9.07 16.46 -39.96
C THR A 81 10.59 16.43 -39.79
N ALA A 82 11.34 16.70 -40.86
CA ALA A 82 12.81 16.66 -40.83
C ALA A 82 13.39 17.65 -39.79
N GLU A 83 12.77 18.83 -39.64
CA GLU A 83 13.11 19.82 -38.62
C GLU A 83 12.80 19.34 -37.21
N SER A 84 11.67 18.65 -36.99
CA SER A 84 11.31 18.13 -35.67
C SER A 84 12.26 17.01 -35.24
N TYR A 85 12.66 16.11 -36.14
CA TYR A 85 13.66 15.08 -35.87
C TYR A 85 15.02 15.67 -35.47
N LYS A 86 15.48 16.71 -36.19
CA LYS A 86 16.72 17.43 -35.81
C LYS A 86 16.61 18.04 -34.42
N LYS A 87 15.48 18.68 -34.09
CA LYS A 87 15.22 19.24 -32.76
C LYS A 87 15.17 18.16 -31.68
N ALA A 88 14.51 17.03 -31.94
CA ALA A 88 14.41 15.90 -31.02
C ALA A 88 15.81 15.32 -30.67
N ILE A 89 16.68 15.15 -31.68
CA ILE A 89 18.04 14.66 -31.47
C ILE A 89 18.88 15.67 -30.65
N GLN A 90 18.78 16.97 -30.95
CA GLN A 90 19.46 18.00 -30.16
C GLN A 90 18.95 18.03 -28.71
N TYR A 91 17.64 17.92 -28.54
CA TYR A 91 16.99 17.85 -27.24
C TYR A 91 17.47 16.64 -26.43
N ALA A 92 17.50 15.45 -27.03
CA ALA A 92 17.97 14.23 -26.37
C ALA A 92 19.43 14.34 -25.92
N ARG A 93 20.31 14.92 -26.75
CA ARG A 93 21.70 15.17 -26.37
C ARG A 93 21.83 16.14 -25.20
N LYS A 94 20.99 17.18 -25.16
CA LYS A 94 21.04 18.22 -24.13
C LYS A 94 20.46 17.76 -22.79
N HIS A 95 19.30 17.11 -22.83
CA HIS A 95 18.54 16.78 -21.63
C HIS A 95 18.63 15.31 -21.25
N LEU A 96 18.61 14.39 -22.21
CA LEU A 96 18.51 12.95 -21.92
C LEU A 96 19.87 12.25 -21.72
N ALA A 97 20.96 12.81 -22.21
CA ALA A 97 22.29 12.18 -22.20
C ALA A 97 22.79 11.83 -20.78
N SER A 98 22.51 12.67 -19.78
CA SER A 98 22.95 12.42 -18.39
C SER A 98 22.32 11.19 -17.76
N TRP A 99 21.15 10.76 -18.24
CA TRP A 99 20.47 9.55 -17.75
C TRP A 99 20.89 8.28 -18.49
N GLY A 100 21.79 8.38 -19.48
CA GLY A 100 22.33 7.24 -20.21
C GLY A 100 23.02 6.20 -19.32
N THR A 101 23.65 6.62 -18.22
CA THR A 101 24.33 5.71 -17.29
C THR A 101 23.37 4.88 -16.41
N THR A 102 22.14 5.37 -16.20
CA THR A 102 21.19 4.79 -15.23
C THR A 102 19.95 4.20 -15.90
N HIS A 103 19.51 4.76 -17.03
CA HIS A 103 18.25 4.42 -17.70
C HIS A 103 18.43 4.06 -19.18
N MET A 104 19.57 3.50 -19.57
CA MET A 104 19.92 3.25 -20.97
C MET A 104 18.85 2.45 -21.74
N LYS A 105 18.27 1.41 -21.12
CA LYS A 105 17.25 0.57 -21.78
C LYS A 105 15.97 1.35 -22.12
N GLU A 106 15.52 2.18 -21.17
CA GLU A 106 14.34 3.04 -21.36
C GLU A 106 14.63 4.10 -22.44
N LEU A 107 15.83 4.69 -22.42
CA LEU A 107 16.29 5.63 -23.43
C LEU A 107 16.37 5.02 -24.83
N GLN A 108 16.97 3.84 -24.97
CA GLN A 108 17.03 3.14 -26.26
C GLN A 108 15.64 2.82 -26.81
N HIS A 109 14.72 2.43 -25.92
CA HIS A 109 13.35 2.14 -26.30
C HIS A 109 12.62 3.39 -26.83
N VAL A 110 12.79 4.53 -26.17
CA VAL A 110 12.19 5.80 -26.61
C VAL A 110 12.91 6.38 -27.83
N LEU A 111 14.24 6.33 -27.90
CA LEU A 111 15.01 6.83 -29.06
C LEU A 111 14.70 6.03 -30.33
N ALA A 112 14.33 4.76 -30.22
CA ALA A 112 13.90 3.96 -31.35
C ALA A 112 12.64 4.54 -32.03
N THR A 113 11.84 5.37 -31.36
CA THR A 113 10.71 6.07 -32.01
C THR A 113 11.15 7.00 -33.13
N LEU A 114 12.43 7.38 -33.23
CA LEU A 114 12.97 8.06 -34.42
C LEU A 114 12.85 7.23 -35.71
N ALA A 115 12.81 5.90 -35.59
CA ALA A 115 12.65 4.98 -36.72
C ALA A 115 11.18 4.56 -36.93
N PHE A 116 10.32 4.71 -35.92
CA PHE A 116 8.91 4.30 -35.96
C PHE A 116 8.00 5.51 -35.91
N LYS A 117 7.22 5.72 -36.97
CA LYS A 117 6.22 6.80 -37.03
C LYS A 117 5.17 6.66 -35.92
N SER A 118 4.51 7.77 -35.61
CA SER A 118 3.39 7.81 -34.66
C SER A 118 2.21 6.92 -35.05
N THR A 119 2.09 6.56 -36.34
CA THR A 119 1.10 5.62 -36.90
C THR A 119 1.59 4.16 -36.97
N THR A 120 2.63 3.80 -36.21
CA THR A 120 3.19 2.44 -36.26
C THR A 120 2.20 1.39 -35.74
N GLU A 121 2.14 0.24 -36.42
CA GLU A 121 1.40 -0.94 -35.94
C GLU A 121 2.23 -1.82 -35.00
N CYS A 122 3.50 -1.49 -34.75
CA CYS A 122 4.30 -2.18 -33.77
C CYS A 122 3.82 -1.82 -32.36
N SER A 123 3.09 -2.75 -31.71
CA SER A 123 2.52 -2.56 -30.37
C SER A 123 3.52 -2.01 -29.35
N LYS A 124 4.78 -2.46 -29.42
CA LYS A 124 5.86 -2.04 -28.53
C LYS A 124 6.09 -0.52 -28.55
N TYR A 125 6.00 0.12 -29.70
CA TYR A 125 6.24 1.56 -29.85
C TYR A 125 4.95 2.37 -29.96
N LYS A 126 3.86 1.76 -30.42
CA LYS A 126 2.53 2.36 -30.50
C LYS A 126 2.08 2.90 -29.14
N VAL A 127 2.29 2.13 -28.07
CA VAL A 127 1.93 2.49 -26.69
C VAL A 127 2.60 3.79 -26.23
N LEU A 128 3.81 4.10 -26.71
CA LEU A 128 4.53 5.34 -26.35
C LEU A 128 3.86 6.59 -26.92
N PHE A 129 3.17 6.46 -28.05
CA PHE A 129 2.43 7.55 -28.68
C PHE A 129 0.97 7.65 -28.22
N GLU A 130 0.50 6.76 -27.36
CA GLU A 130 -0.88 6.82 -26.87
C GLU A 130 -1.11 8.02 -25.95
N LEU A 131 -2.30 8.62 -26.05
CA LEU A 131 -2.68 9.76 -25.20
C LEU A 131 -2.73 9.39 -23.72
N ARG A 132 -2.98 8.12 -23.41
CA ARG A 132 -2.99 7.57 -22.05
C ARG A 132 -1.67 7.78 -21.31
N GLN A 133 -0.55 7.97 -22.01
CA GLN A 133 0.73 8.30 -21.37
C GLN A 133 0.64 9.60 -20.56
N TRP A 134 -0.17 10.56 -21.00
CA TRP A 134 -0.40 11.79 -20.24
C TRP A 134 -1.17 11.54 -18.95
N ASP A 135 -2.16 10.64 -18.96
CA ASP A 135 -2.87 10.24 -17.74
C ASP A 135 -1.93 9.56 -16.74
N VAL A 136 -1.02 8.71 -17.24
CA VAL A 136 0.02 8.08 -16.42
C VAL A 136 0.95 9.12 -15.79
N LEU A 137 1.37 10.15 -16.56
CA LEU A 137 2.18 11.25 -16.02
C LEU A 137 1.42 12.07 -14.98
N VAL A 138 0.13 12.33 -15.18
CA VAL A 138 -0.73 13.01 -14.20
C VAL A 138 -0.81 12.21 -12.90
N ASP A 139 -1.00 10.89 -12.98
CA ASP A 139 -1.07 10.05 -11.79
C ASP A 139 0.28 9.90 -11.10
N GLN A 140 1.37 9.82 -11.86
CA GLN A 140 2.72 9.85 -11.32
C GLN A 140 3.01 11.17 -10.60
N PHE A 141 2.58 12.31 -11.19
CA PHE A 141 2.69 13.61 -10.54
C PHE A 141 1.93 13.63 -9.21
N LYS A 142 0.68 13.16 -9.16
CA LYS A 142 -0.11 13.10 -7.92
C LYS A 142 0.61 12.28 -6.84
N GLN A 143 1.19 11.14 -7.22
CA GLN A 143 1.94 10.29 -6.29
C GLN A 143 3.18 10.99 -5.74
N GLU A 144 3.98 11.60 -6.62
CA GLU A 144 5.18 12.34 -6.20
C GLU A 144 4.83 13.56 -5.37
N PHE A 145 3.78 14.29 -5.72
CA PHE A 145 3.25 15.41 -4.97
C PHE A 145 2.83 14.96 -3.55
N CYS A 146 2.00 13.92 -3.43
CA CYS A 146 1.59 13.40 -2.13
C CYS A 146 2.79 12.94 -1.30
N LYS A 147 3.72 12.17 -1.89
CA LYS A 147 4.94 11.71 -1.22
C LYS A 147 5.81 12.88 -0.75
N LEU A 148 5.95 13.89 -1.59
CA LEU A 148 6.78 15.06 -1.32
C LEU A 148 6.23 15.82 -0.11
N TYR A 149 4.93 16.11 -0.07
CA TYR A 149 4.28 16.82 1.05
C TYR A 149 3.88 15.92 2.23
N GLY A 150 4.31 14.65 2.25
CA GLY A 150 3.99 13.73 3.36
C GLY A 150 2.50 13.38 3.46
N MET A 151 1.77 13.51 2.37
CA MET A 151 0.35 13.18 2.29
C MET A 151 0.14 11.75 1.80
N THR A 152 -0.92 11.12 2.28
CA THR A 152 -1.41 9.84 1.76
C THR A 152 -2.10 10.05 0.41
N MET A 153 -2.01 9.07 -0.51
CA MET A 153 -2.84 9.06 -1.72
C MET A 153 -4.32 8.88 -1.38
N GLU A 154 -4.59 8.00 -0.42
CA GLU A 154 -5.94 7.79 0.08
C GLU A 154 -6.41 8.97 0.94
N PRO A 155 -7.67 9.41 0.80
CA PRO A 155 -8.23 10.43 1.68
C PRO A 155 -8.19 9.98 3.14
N LEU A 156 -7.72 10.86 4.04
CA LEU A 156 -7.65 10.57 5.47
C LEU A 156 -8.99 10.15 6.07
N LEU A 157 -10.10 10.72 5.58
CA LEU A 157 -11.45 10.32 5.99
C LEU A 157 -11.70 8.82 5.77
N ASN A 158 -11.23 8.26 4.64
CA ASN A 158 -11.37 6.83 4.36
C ASN A 158 -10.55 6.01 5.36
N ILE A 159 -9.30 6.40 5.61
CA ILE A 159 -8.40 5.72 6.55
C ILE A 159 -9.01 5.72 7.96
N TYR A 160 -9.48 6.88 8.45
CA TYR A 160 -10.09 6.98 9.77
C TYR A 160 -11.42 6.25 9.88
N LEU A 161 -12.25 6.29 8.83
CA LEU A 161 -13.50 5.53 8.79
C LEU A 161 -13.22 4.03 8.86
N GLN A 162 -12.28 3.52 8.06
CA GLN A 162 -11.87 2.12 8.10
C GLN A 162 -11.27 1.73 9.46
N ALA A 163 -10.40 2.57 10.04
CA ALA A 163 -9.85 2.33 11.37
C ALA A 163 -10.95 2.25 12.45
N GLY A 164 -11.91 3.19 12.43
CA GLY A 164 -13.05 3.19 13.33
C GLY A 164 -13.95 1.96 13.15
N LEU A 165 -14.29 1.62 11.91
CA LEU A 165 -15.08 0.42 11.60
C LEU A 165 -14.37 -0.85 12.04
N SER A 166 -13.05 -0.96 11.82
CA SER A 166 -12.27 -2.11 12.27
C SER A 166 -12.24 -2.24 13.80
N ALA A 167 -12.13 -1.13 14.52
CA ALA A 167 -12.19 -1.11 15.99
C ALA A 167 -13.55 -1.56 16.55
N LEU A 168 -14.64 -1.27 15.84
CA LEU A 168 -16.00 -1.68 16.18
C LEU A 168 -16.34 -3.09 15.71
N LYS A 169 -15.64 -3.59 14.69
CA LYS A 169 -15.92 -4.89 14.07
C LYS A 169 -15.60 -6.02 15.04
N THR A 170 -16.65 -6.60 15.62
CA THR A 170 -16.60 -7.79 16.46
C THR A 170 -17.26 -8.99 15.76
N PRO A 171 -16.89 -10.23 16.11
CA PRO A 171 -17.55 -11.42 15.57
C PRO A 171 -19.08 -11.44 15.81
N TYR A 172 -19.53 -10.90 16.95
CA TYR A 172 -20.95 -10.86 17.35
C TYR A 172 -21.73 -9.70 16.70
N GLY A 173 -21.08 -8.58 16.37
CA GLY A 173 -21.75 -7.40 15.81
C GLY A 173 -22.30 -7.56 14.38
N LEU A 174 -22.12 -8.74 13.77
CA LEU A 174 -22.67 -9.11 12.46
C LEU A 174 -23.96 -9.94 12.56
N GLU A 175 -24.38 -10.35 13.76
CA GLU A 175 -25.59 -11.14 13.98
C GLU A 175 -26.86 -10.26 13.99
N GLU A 176 -28.00 -10.86 13.62
CA GLU A 176 -29.31 -10.21 13.67
C GLU A 176 -29.74 -10.01 15.13
N GLY A 177 -29.76 -8.75 15.59
CA GLY A 177 -30.14 -8.40 16.97
C GLY A 177 -29.27 -7.33 17.65
N CYS A 178 -28.27 -6.78 16.94
CA CYS A 178 -27.41 -5.73 17.51
C CYS A 178 -28.20 -4.46 17.84
N THR A 179 -27.75 -3.73 18.88
CA THR A 179 -28.42 -2.51 19.34
C THR A 179 -28.40 -1.44 18.25
N LYS A 180 -29.44 -0.59 18.20
CA LYS A 180 -29.51 0.53 17.23
C LYS A 180 -28.37 1.56 17.40
N GLU A 181 -27.64 1.48 18.50
CA GLU A 181 -26.47 2.33 18.78
C GLU A 181 -25.17 1.81 18.13
N ASP A 182 -25.12 0.55 17.66
CA ASP A 182 -23.98 0.03 16.92
C ASP A 182 -24.01 0.53 15.46
N PRO A 183 -23.01 1.29 14.99
CA PRO A 183 -22.93 1.70 13.58
C PRO A 183 -22.96 0.51 12.60
N LEU A 184 -22.46 -0.66 12.99
CA LEU A 184 -22.46 -1.89 12.17
C LEU A 184 -23.84 -2.58 12.09
N SER A 185 -24.83 -2.10 12.86
CA SER A 185 -26.23 -2.48 12.66
C SER A 185 -26.76 -1.98 11.31
N GLN A 186 -26.20 -0.89 10.76
CA GLN A 186 -26.57 -0.36 9.45
C GLN A 186 -25.87 -1.10 8.32
N GLU A 187 -26.64 -1.44 7.28
CA GLU A 187 -26.15 -2.21 6.14
C GLU A 187 -24.96 -1.55 5.42
N ASN A 188 -24.98 -0.23 5.26
CA ASN A 188 -23.92 0.51 4.56
C ASN A 188 -22.57 0.42 5.29
N PHE A 189 -22.56 0.61 6.61
CA PHE A 189 -21.34 0.48 7.41
C PHE A 189 -20.87 -0.98 7.47
N ARG A 190 -21.79 -1.94 7.50
CA ARG A 190 -21.45 -3.36 7.41
C ARG A 190 -20.75 -3.72 6.10
N LYS A 191 -21.25 -3.23 4.97
CA LYS A 191 -20.63 -3.41 3.65
C LYS A 191 -19.21 -2.85 3.61
N LEU A 192 -19.00 -1.66 4.17
CA LEU A 192 -17.68 -1.04 4.27
C LEU A 192 -16.72 -1.79 5.22
N ALA A 193 -17.26 -2.41 6.28
CA ALA A 193 -16.47 -3.15 7.27
C ALA A 193 -16.12 -4.58 6.85
N LEU A 194 -16.80 -5.17 5.84
CA LEU A 194 -16.55 -6.54 5.36
C LEU A 194 -15.06 -6.88 5.12
N PRO A 195 -14.28 -6.10 4.34
CA PRO A 195 -12.88 -6.41 4.07
C PRO A 195 -11.92 -6.11 5.24
N LEU A 196 -12.40 -5.45 6.31
CA LEU A 196 -11.56 -5.00 7.41
C LEU A 196 -11.32 -6.10 8.45
N PRO A 197 -10.20 -6.07 9.19
CA PRO A 197 -9.95 -7.02 10.26
C PRO A 197 -10.88 -6.80 11.46
N PHE A 198 -11.13 -7.87 12.23
CA PHE A 198 -11.84 -7.81 13.50
C PHE A 198 -10.95 -7.19 14.59
N SER A 199 -11.56 -6.38 15.46
CA SER A 199 -10.92 -5.69 16.60
C SER A 199 -10.31 -6.66 17.62
N LYS A 200 -10.91 -7.85 17.79
CA LYS A 200 -10.42 -8.91 18.68
C LYS A 200 -10.04 -10.15 17.88
N GLN A 201 -8.77 -10.52 17.94
CA GLN A 201 -8.34 -11.89 17.65
C GLN A 201 -8.59 -12.73 18.90
N HIS A 202 -9.41 -13.76 18.80
CA HIS A 202 -9.49 -14.78 19.84
C HIS A 202 -8.19 -15.61 19.81
N HIS A 203 -7.24 -15.28 20.67
CA HIS A 203 -6.10 -16.17 20.92
C HIS A 203 -6.53 -17.25 21.90
N SER A 204 -6.88 -18.43 21.39
CA SER A 204 -7.06 -19.61 22.23
C SER A 204 -5.73 -20.00 22.85
N LYS A 205 -5.65 -19.97 24.18
CA LYS A 205 -4.46 -20.38 24.95
C LYS A 205 -4.75 -21.73 25.60
N LEU A 206 -3.86 -22.71 25.39
CA LEU A 206 -3.96 -23.99 26.08
C LEU A 206 -3.37 -23.88 27.48
N VAL A 207 -4.09 -24.39 28.47
CA VAL A 207 -3.65 -24.44 29.87
C VAL A 207 -3.63 -25.88 30.32
N CYS A 208 -2.52 -26.28 30.94
CA CYS A 208 -2.34 -27.65 31.41
C CYS A 208 -3.30 -27.98 32.54
N TYR A 209 -3.95 -29.14 32.46
CA TYR A 209 -4.86 -29.58 33.51
C TYR A 209 -4.15 -29.85 34.86
N ILE A 210 -2.88 -30.29 34.83
CA ILE A 210 -2.10 -30.66 36.02
C ILE A 210 -1.43 -29.43 36.63
N SER A 211 -0.53 -28.77 35.89
CA SER A 211 0.26 -27.65 36.42
C SER A 211 -0.51 -26.33 36.46
N LYS A 212 -1.66 -26.22 35.78
CA LYS A 212 -2.39 -24.96 35.56
C LYS A 212 -1.58 -23.87 34.84
N GLU A 213 -0.44 -24.24 34.27
CA GLU A 213 0.42 -23.35 33.49
C GLU A 213 0.03 -23.33 32.01
N LEU A 214 0.43 -22.26 31.33
CA LEU A 214 0.29 -22.11 29.89
C LEU A 214 1.11 -23.19 29.15
N MET A 215 0.54 -23.70 28.06
CA MET A 215 1.20 -24.62 27.15
C MET A 215 1.59 -23.84 25.88
N ASP A 216 2.89 -23.60 25.73
CA ASP A 216 3.47 -22.74 24.69
C ASP A 216 4.76 -23.35 24.11
N THR A 217 5.60 -22.56 23.46
CA THR A 217 6.89 -23.02 22.89
C THR A 217 7.87 -23.51 23.95
N GLU A 218 7.86 -22.95 25.15
CA GLU A 218 8.74 -23.34 26.25
C GLU A 218 8.18 -24.52 27.06
N ASN A 219 6.85 -24.62 27.12
CA ASN A 219 6.13 -25.69 27.81
C ASN A 219 5.15 -26.43 26.87
N PRO A 220 5.65 -27.15 25.85
CA PRO A 220 4.79 -27.63 24.78
C PRO A 220 3.84 -28.76 25.22
N PRO A 221 2.69 -28.89 24.54
CA PRO A 221 1.75 -30.00 24.73
C PRO A 221 2.39 -31.35 24.37
N GLN A 222 2.16 -32.34 25.22
CA GLN A 222 2.47 -33.75 24.96
C GLN A 222 1.22 -34.61 25.15
N VAL A 223 1.07 -35.58 24.26
CA VAL A 223 -0.07 -36.49 24.13
C VAL A 223 0.30 -37.84 24.70
N LEU A 224 -0.54 -38.35 25.61
CA LEU A 224 -0.47 -39.71 26.13
C LEU A 224 -1.07 -40.72 25.14
N PRO A 225 -0.80 -42.03 25.29
CA PRO A 225 -1.39 -43.07 24.43
C PRO A 225 -2.93 -43.13 24.43
N ASN A 226 -3.58 -42.62 25.49
CA ASN A 226 -5.04 -42.49 25.58
C ASN A 226 -5.60 -41.21 24.92
N GLY A 227 -4.77 -40.39 24.28
CA GLY A 227 -5.15 -39.17 23.58
C GLY A 227 -5.28 -37.91 24.46
N TYR A 228 -5.07 -38.01 25.78
CA TYR A 228 -5.08 -36.82 26.64
C TYR A 228 -3.78 -36.02 26.55
N VAL A 229 -3.91 -34.70 26.59
CA VAL A 229 -2.80 -33.77 26.40
C VAL A 229 -2.48 -33.03 27.69
N TYR A 230 -1.19 -33.01 28.07
CA TYR A 230 -0.67 -32.30 29.23
C TYR A 230 0.63 -31.59 28.88
N SER A 231 1.05 -30.63 29.69
CA SER A 231 2.28 -29.87 29.44
C SER A 231 3.53 -30.70 29.71
N THR A 232 4.60 -30.45 28.93
CA THR A 232 5.89 -31.11 29.11
C THR A 232 6.44 -30.98 30.55
N LYS A 233 6.36 -29.79 31.17
CA LYS A 233 6.82 -29.59 32.56
C LYS A 233 6.11 -30.53 33.54
N ALA A 234 4.77 -30.53 33.52
CA ALA A 234 3.97 -31.38 34.39
C ALA A 234 4.25 -32.88 34.22
N LEU A 235 4.45 -33.35 32.98
CA LEU A 235 4.76 -34.75 32.72
C LEU A 235 6.18 -35.14 33.13
N LYS A 236 7.16 -34.24 32.97
CA LYS A 236 8.53 -34.45 33.44
C LYS A 236 8.59 -34.55 34.96
N GLU A 237 7.98 -33.61 35.68
CA GLU A 237 7.93 -33.63 37.15
C GLU A 237 7.25 -34.90 37.68
N MET A 238 6.19 -35.35 37.00
CA MET A 238 5.50 -36.59 37.35
C MET A 238 6.38 -37.82 37.13
N ALA A 239 7.09 -37.89 36.00
CA ALA A 239 8.01 -38.98 35.70
C ALA A 239 9.21 -39.01 36.67
N GLU A 240 9.78 -37.87 37.03
CA GLU A 240 10.89 -37.77 38.00
C GLU A 240 10.48 -38.30 39.37
N LYS A 241 9.26 -38.01 39.83
CA LYS A 241 8.74 -38.50 41.12
C LYS A 241 8.38 -39.98 41.11
N ASN A 242 7.99 -40.53 39.96
CA ASN A 242 7.44 -41.89 39.84
C ASN A 242 8.38 -42.85 39.08
N GLY A 243 9.68 -42.57 39.04
CA GLY A 243 10.67 -43.46 38.44
C GLY A 243 10.48 -43.70 36.94
N GLY A 244 10.11 -42.65 36.19
CA GLY A 244 9.93 -42.68 34.73
C GLY A 244 8.50 -42.97 34.26
N LYS A 245 7.57 -43.25 35.17
CA LYS A 245 6.16 -43.55 34.87
C LYS A 245 5.26 -42.34 35.04
N ILE A 246 4.28 -42.20 34.16
CA ILE A 246 3.26 -41.16 34.20
C ILE A 246 1.91 -41.82 34.36
N THR A 247 1.10 -41.26 35.27
CA THR A 247 -0.27 -41.70 35.49
C THR A 247 -1.23 -40.62 35.02
N CYS A 248 -2.08 -40.93 34.04
CA CYS A 248 -3.11 -40.02 33.58
C CYS A 248 -4.10 -39.73 34.72
N PRO A 249 -4.28 -38.48 35.18
CA PRO A 249 -5.17 -38.16 36.29
C PRO A 249 -6.66 -38.35 35.95
N ARG A 250 -7.01 -38.48 34.67
CA ARG A 250 -8.40 -38.63 34.21
C ARG A 250 -8.82 -40.08 33.97
N THR A 251 -7.90 -40.93 33.53
CA THR A 251 -8.21 -42.31 33.13
C THR A 251 -7.47 -43.36 33.97
N GLY A 252 -6.52 -42.95 34.82
CA GLY A 252 -5.67 -43.87 35.58
C GLY A 252 -4.66 -44.65 34.74
N LEU A 253 -4.55 -44.37 33.42
CA LEU A 253 -3.59 -45.05 32.54
C LEU A 253 -2.16 -44.74 33.00
N VAL A 254 -1.35 -45.78 33.18
CA VAL A 254 0.08 -45.65 33.48
C VAL A 254 0.88 -45.96 32.21
N CYS A 255 1.74 -45.04 31.79
CA CYS A 255 2.64 -45.21 30.64
C CYS A 255 4.04 -44.68 30.95
N ASN A 256 5.03 -45.03 30.13
CA ASN A 256 6.38 -44.49 30.28
C ASN A 256 6.50 -43.12 29.61
N TYR A 257 7.43 -42.29 30.10
CA TYR A 257 7.71 -40.97 29.50
C TYR A 257 8.12 -41.05 28.02
N THR A 258 8.75 -42.16 27.58
CA THR A 258 9.18 -42.37 26.19
C THR A 258 8.02 -42.60 25.21
N GLU A 259 6.82 -42.93 25.71
CA GLU A 259 5.63 -43.19 24.89
C GLU A 259 4.84 -41.91 24.55
N LEU A 260 5.29 -40.76 25.06
CA LEU A 260 4.65 -39.47 24.84
C LEU A 260 4.98 -38.92 23.46
N VAL A 261 3.96 -38.35 22.79
CA VAL A 261 4.12 -37.70 21.48
C VAL A 261 3.92 -36.20 21.64
N LYS A 262 4.83 -35.40 21.05
CA LYS A 262 4.67 -33.94 21.04
C LYS A 262 3.51 -33.55 20.12
N ALA A 263 2.57 -32.76 20.61
CA ALA A 263 1.55 -32.14 19.76
C ALA A 263 2.07 -30.83 19.18
N TYR A 264 1.71 -30.56 17.93
CA TYR A 264 1.94 -29.28 17.27
C TYR A 264 0.59 -28.61 17.05
N ILE A 265 0.50 -27.34 17.40
CA ILE A 265 -0.71 -26.53 17.25
C ILE A 265 -0.36 -25.44 16.24
N SER A 266 -1.18 -25.34 15.19
CA SER A 266 -1.12 -24.29 14.17
C SER A 266 -2.10 -23.17 14.47
#